data_AF-T0LS93-F1
#
_entry.id   AF-T0LS93-F1
#
_cell.length_a   1.000
_cell.length_b   1.000
_cell.length_c   1.000
_cell.angle_alpha   90.00
_cell.angle_beta   90.00
_cell.angle_gamma   90.00
#
_symmetry.space_group_name_H-M   'P 1'
#
loop_
_entity.id
_entity.type
_entity.pdbx_description
1 polymer ?
#
loop_
_entity_poly.entity_id
_entity_poly.type
_entity_poly.pdbx_seq_one_letter_code
_entity_poly.pdbx_strand_id
1 'polypeptide(L)' 'MSCGCMKNSGNHMGKHQMHSHGDEGNSSADDTKTALEILNERYARGEIGKEEYLSMKNEILSR' A
#
# COMPACT_ATOMS: atom_id res chain seq x y z
N MET A 1 19.34 -35.83 -41.90
CA MET A 1 18.45 -35.46 -40.77
C MET A 1 19.34 -34.84 -39.70
N SER A 2 19.23 -33.61 -39.21
CA SER A 2 18.27 -32.51 -39.38
C SER A 2 19.05 -31.21 -39.12
N CYS A 3 18.85 -30.17 -39.93
CA CYS A 3 19.37 -28.81 -39.70
C CYS A 3 18.68 -28.19 -38.49
N GLY A 4 19.46 -27.78 -37.48
CA GLY A 4 18.96 -27.09 -36.27
C GLY A 4 18.98 -25.57 -36.41
N CYS A 5 17.86 -25.03 -36.88
CA CYS A 5 17.26 -23.71 -36.61
C CYS A 5 18.13 -22.45 -36.33
N MET A 6 18.12 -21.54 -37.32
CA MET A 6 18.43 -20.11 -37.20
C MET A 6 17.52 -19.40 -36.17
N LYS A 7 18.07 -18.47 -35.38
CA LYS A 7 17.30 -17.39 -34.72
C LYS A 7 17.99 -16.05 -34.91
N ASN A 8 17.24 -15.12 -35.48
CA ASN A 8 17.60 -13.74 -35.80
C ASN A 8 17.09 -12.80 -34.68
N SER A 9 17.97 -11.89 -34.26
CA SER A 9 17.83 -10.53 -33.68
C SER A 9 16.58 -10.14 -32.87
N GLY A 10 16.84 -9.49 -31.73
CA GLY A 10 15.88 -8.66 -31.02
C GLY A 10 16.53 -7.79 -29.94
N ASN A 11 17.11 -6.66 -30.33
CA ASN A 11 17.43 -5.58 -29.39
C ASN A 11 16.11 -4.89 -28.99
N HIS A 12 15.76 -4.89 -27.70
CA HIS A 12 14.74 -3.99 -27.15
C HIS A 12 15.21 -3.44 -25.79
N MET A 13 15.79 -2.25 -25.85
CA MET A 13 15.97 -1.36 -24.72
C MET A 13 14.60 -0.74 -24.39
N GLY A 14 13.86 -1.36 -23.45
CA GLY A 14 12.63 -0.81 -22.90
C GLY A 14 12.89 -0.16 -21.55
N LYS A 15 12.81 1.17 -21.48
CA LYS A 15 12.75 1.94 -20.24
C LYS A 15 11.34 1.76 -19.65
N HIS A 16 11.20 1.07 -18.52
CA HIS A 16 9.97 1.06 -17.72
C HIS A 16 10.27 1.85 -16.45
N GLN A 17 9.96 3.15 -16.42
CA GLN A 17 8.69 3.77 -15.99
C GLN A 17 8.39 3.56 -14.51
N MET A 18 8.21 4.69 -13.84
CA MET A 18 8.13 4.89 -12.41
C MET A 18 7.02 4.06 -11.78
N HIS A 19 7.36 3.21 -10.80
CA HIS A 19 6.33 2.61 -9.94
C HIS A 19 5.81 3.67 -8.98
N SER A 20 4.61 4.16 -9.28
CA SER A 20 3.74 4.83 -8.33
C SER A 20 3.56 3.93 -7.12
N HIS A 21 3.96 4.39 -5.93
CA HIS A 21 3.57 3.81 -4.66
C HIS A 21 2.07 4.05 -4.46
N GLY A 22 1.27 3.16 -5.05
CA GLY A 22 -0.12 2.95 -4.68
C GLY A 22 -0.14 2.09 -3.44
N ASP A 23 -0.70 2.67 -2.38
CA ASP A 23 -1.05 2.08 -1.10
C ASP A 23 -1.79 0.74 -1.26
N GLU A 24 -1.05 -0.37 -1.30
CA GLU A 24 -1.60 -1.73 -1.23
C GLU A 24 -0.71 -2.58 -0.32
N GLY A 25 -0.60 -2.18 0.94
CA GLY A 25 0.12 -2.89 1.98
C GLY A 25 -0.77 -3.84 2.77
N ASN A 26 -1.30 -4.88 2.15
CA ASN A 26 -1.69 -6.08 2.89
C ASN A 26 -0.40 -6.79 3.33
N SER A 27 0.11 -6.47 4.51
CA SER A 27 1.31 -7.10 5.06
C SER A 27 1.14 -7.24 6.56
N SER A 28 0.96 -8.48 6.97
CA SER A 28 1.04 -8.96 8.35
C SER A 28 2.26 -8.40 9.08
N ALA A 29 2.05 -7.28 9.79
CA ALA A 29 2.96 -6.63 10.72
C ALA A 29 2.14 -6.24 11.96
N ASP A 30 1.65 -7.26 12.66
CA ASP A 30 1.25 -7.17 14.06
C ASP A 30 2.48 -6.64 14.83
N ASP A 31 2.54 -5.34 15.09
CA ASP A 31 3.16 -4.69 16.27
C ASP A 31 3.28 -3.16 16.12
N THR A 32 3.07 -2.57 14.94
CA THR A 32 3.20 -1.11 14.74
C THR A 32 1.98 -0.47 14.09
N LYS A 33 0.78 -0.72 14.63
CA LYS A 33 -0.38 0.08 14.24
C LYS A 33 -0.16 1.52 14.71
N THR A 34 -0.25 2.46 13.78
CA THR A 34 -0.22 3.89 14.07
C THR A 34 -1.43 4.28 14.92
N ALA A 35 -1.30 5.38 15.68
CA ALA A 35 -2.41 5.89 16.48
C ALA A 35 -3.67 6.15 15.63
N LEU A 36 -3.51 6.54 14.36
CA LEU A 36 -4.62 6.74 13.42
C LEU A 36 -5.31 5.44 13.00
N GLU A 37 -4.55 4.36 12.78
CA GLU A 37 -5.11 3.05 12.44
C GLU A 37 -5.91 2.47 13.60
N ILE A 38 -5.37 2.56 14.82
CA ILE A 38 -6.09 2.14 16.04
C ILE A 38 -7.39 2.95 16.19
N LEU A 39 -7.34 4.27 15.95
CA LEU A 39 -8.51 5.13 16.02
C LEU A 39 -9.57 4.76 14.97
N ASN A 40 -9.14 4.50 13.72
CA ASN A 40 -10.02 4.04 12.65
C ASN A 40 -10.70 2.70 12.99
N GLU A 41 -9.96 1.75 13.55
CA GLU A 41 -10.51 0.44 13.95
C GLU A 41 -11.60 0.60 15.01
N ARG A 42 -11.38 1.44 16.03
CA ARG A 42 -12.38 1.69 17.07
C ARG A 42 -13.66 2.33 16.52
N TYR A 43 -13.52 3.28 15.60
CA TYR A 43 -14.67 3.88 14.92
C TYR A 43 -15.41 2.87 14.04
N ALA A 44 -14.69 2.06 13.27
CA ALA A 44 -15.29 1.01 12.43
C ALA A 44 -16.03 -0.06 13.25
N ARG A 45 -15.53 -0.36 14.46
CA ARG A 45 -16.19 -1.25 15.43
C ARG A 45 -17.36 -0.60 16.16
N GLY A 46 -17.54 0.71 16.03
CA GLY A 46 -18.58 1.48 16.73
C GLY A 46 -18.30 1.67 18.23
N GLU A 47 -17.05 1.50 18.67
CA GLU A 47 -16.66 1.74 20.07
C GLU A 47 -16.62 3.22 20.43
N ILE A 48 -16.47 4.09 19.42
CA ILE A 48 -16.46 5.54 19.57
C ILE A 48 -17.42 6.20 18.57
N GLY A 49 -17.99 7.33 18.97
CA GLY A 49 -18.86 8.13 18.10
C GLY A 49 -18.10 8.92 17.04
N LYS A 50 -18.83 9.44 16.04
CA LYS A 50 -18.27 10.28 14.98
C LYS A 50 -17.58 11.54 15.52
N GLU A 51 -18.16 12.20 16.51
CA GLU A 51 -17.61 13.42 17.11
C GLU A 51 -16.29 13.13 17.84
N GLU A 52 -16.27 12.06 18.64
CA GLU A 52 -15.07 11.59 19.34
C GLU A 52 -13.95 11.20 18.36
N TYR A 53 -14.29 10.47 17.30
CA TYR A 53 -13.35 10.10 16.25
C TYR A 53 -12.70 11.33 15.60
N LEU A 54 -13.49 12.34 15.23
CA LEU A 54 -12.98 13.57 14.61
C LEU A 54 -12.08 14.37 15.56
N SER A 55 -12.45 14.47 16.84
CA SER A 55 -11.64 15.18 17.83
C SER A 55 -10.27 14.51 18.02
N MET A 56 -10.26 13.19 18.24
CA MET A 56 -9.01 12.44 18.44
C MET A 56 -8.13 12.44 17.17
N LYS A 57 -8.75 12.37 15.99
CA LYS A 57 -8.03 12.44 14.72
C LYS A 57 -7.31 13.78 14.56
N ASN A 58 -7.97 14.89 14.90
CA ASN A 58 -7.36 16.21 14.84
C ASN A 58 -6.20 16.35 15.84
N GLU A 59 -6.36 15.82 17.06
CA GLU A 59 -5.28 15.82 18.06
C GLU A 59 -4.04 15.10 17.55
N ILE A 60 -4.21 13.90 16.98
CA ILE A 60 -3.11 13.09 16.43
C ILE A 60 -2.41 13.81 15.27
N LEU A 61 -3.17 14.49 14.39
CA LEU A 61 -2.62 15.21 13.23
C LEU A 61 -1.98 16.56 13.59
N SER A 62 -2.34 17.13 14.74
CA SER A 62 -1.82 18.42 15.21
C SER A 62 -0.47 18.32 15.94
N ARG A 63 0.01 17.10 16.18
CA ARG A 63 1.24 16.80 16.90
C ARG A 63 2.45 16.73 15.97
#